data_AF-A0A924YT35-F1
#
_entry.id   AF-A0A924YT35-F1
#
_cell.length_a   1.000
_cell.length_b   1.000
_cell.length_c   1.000
_cell.angle_alpha   90.00
_cell.angle_beta   90.00
_cell.angle_gamma   90.00
#
_symmetry.space_group_name_H-M   'P 1'
#
loop_
_entity.id
_entity.type
_entity.pdbx_description
1 polymer ?
#
loop_
_entity_poly.entity_id
_entity_poly.type
_entity_poly.pdbx_seq_one_letter_code
_entity_poly.pdbx_strand_id
1 'polypeptide(L)'
;QNADGGWGESCATYDDPQLAGQGESTPSQTAWALLGLLAAGEARSEEAQAGIEYLIAGQTADGTWQEEPFTGTGFPKVFYLKYHLYRIYFPLMALGRYAKVSG
;
A
#
# COMPACT_ATOMS: atom_id res chain seq x y z
N GLN A 1 8.23 -6.71 0.71
CA GLN A 1 8.34 -5.53 -0.16
C GLN A 1 8.71 -6.02 -1.54
N ASN A 2 8.10 -5.45 -2.57
CA ASN A 2 8.43 -5.73 -3.97
C ASN A 2 9.68 -4.95 -4.39
N ALA A 3 10.27 -5.32 -5.52
CA ALA A 3 11.50 -4.69 -6.02
C ALA A 3 11.32 -3.20 -6.41
N ASP A 4 10.08 -2.74 -6.60
CA ASP A 4 9.73 -1.34 -6.88
C ASP A 4 9.56 -0.50 -5.61
N GLY A 5 9.80 -1.08 -4.43
CA GLY A 5 9.61 -0.42 -3.13
C GLY A 5 8.19 -0.54 -2.57
N GLY A 6 7.23 -1.00 -3.36
CA GLY A 6 5.84 -1.15 -2.96
C GLY A 6 5.52 -2.44 -2.19
N TRP A 7 4.28 -2.52 -1.72
CA TRP A 7 3.65 -3.76 -1.24
C TRP A 7 2.33 -3.99 -1.95
N GLY A 8 2.01 -5.26 -2.13
CA GLY A 8 0.78 -5.69 -2.77
C GLY A 8 0.41 -7.10 -2.37
N GLU A 9 -0.88 -7.37 -2.32
CA GLU A 9 -1.43 -8.69 -2.07
C GLU A 9 -2.65 -8.92 -2.95
N SER A 10 -2.61 -9.97 -3.77
CA SER A 10 -3.71 -10.30 -4.67
C SER A 10 -4.88 -10.97 -3.94
N CYS A 11 -6.10 -10.91 -4.48
CA CYS A 11 -7.24 -11.63 -3.90
C CYS A 11 -7.08 -13.16 -3.88
N ALA A 12 -6.14 -13.70 -4.66
CA ALA A 12 -5.85 -15.14 -4.73
C ALA A 12 -5.26 -15.69 -3.43
N THR A 13 -4.74 -14.83 -2.53
CA THR A 13 -4.18 -15.28 -1.25
C THR A 13 -5.22 -15.85 -0.30
N TYR A 14 -6.51 -15.53 -0.52
CA TYR A 14 -7.59 -16.18 0.21
C TYR A 14 -7.72 -17.66 -0.16
N ASP A 15 -7.40 -18.04 -1.41
CA ASP A 15 -7.47 -19.42 -1.89
C ASP A 15 -6.19 -20.20 -1.61
N ASP A 16 -5.02 -19.58 -1.80
CA ASP A 16 -3.72 -20.18 -1.54
C ASP A 16 -2.92 -19.37 -0.49
N PRO A 17 -2.79 -19.89 0.75
CA PRO A 17 -2.01 -19.24 1.80
C PRO A 17 -0.52 -19.05 1.46
N GLN A 18 0.03 -19.81 0.51
CA GLN A 18 1.43 -19.63 0.09
C GLN A 18 1.65 -18.30 -0.62
N LEU A 19 0.58 -17.68 -1.13
CA LEU A 19 0.63 -16.37 -1.78
C LEU A 19 0.50 -15.20 -0.79
N ALA A 20 0.37 -15.45 0.52
CA ALA A 20 0.14 -14.41 1.51
C ALA A 20 1.15 -13.24 1.38
N GLY A 21 0.62 -12.02 1.30
CA GLY A 21 1.40 -10.80 1.11
C GLY A 21 2.12 -10.67 -0.25
N GLN A 22 1.71 -11.46 -1.26
CA GLN A 22 2.27 -11.41 -2.61
C GLN A 22 1.25 -10.90 -3.64
N GLY A 23 1.71 -10.00 -4.49
CA GLY A 23 0.93 -9.35 -5.54
C GLY A 23 1.67 -8.16 -6.12
N GLU A 24 1.13 -7.60 -7.20
CA GLU A 24 1.63 -6.32 -7.74
C GLU A 24 1.45 -5.20 -6.70
N SER A 25 2.41 -4.29 -6.62
CA SER A 25 2.36 -3.18 -5.68
C SER A 25 1.12 -2.32 -5.93
N THR A 26 0.41 -1.97 -4.85
CA THR A 26 -0.74 -1.05 -4.92
C THR A 26 -0.52 0.13 -3.98
N PRO A 27 -1.00 1.33 -4.33
CA PRO A 27 -0.82 2.50 -3.47
C PRO A 27 -1.49 2.31 -2.10
N SER A 28 -2.67 1.67 -2.03
CA SER A 28 -3.33 1.43 -0.74
C SER A 28 -2.60 0.41 0.13
N GLN A 29 -2.16 -0.73 -0.41
CA GLN A 29 -1.46 -1.76 0.38
C GLN A 29 -0.04 -1.32 0.77
N THR A 30 0.66 -0.59 -0.10
CA THR A 30 1.94 0.06 0.27
C THR A 30 1.73 1.02 1.44
N ALA A 31 0.68 1.85 1.38
CA ALA A 31 0.37 2.74 2.48
C ALA A 31 0.04 1.99 3.78
N TRP A 32 -0.64 0.84 3.74
CA TRP A 32 -0.88 0.02 4.93
C TRP A 32 0.40 -0.51 5.55
N ALA A 33 1.32 -1.04 4.73
CA ALA A 33 2.62 -1.51 5.19
C ALA A 33 3.41 -0.36 5.84
N LEU A 34 3.46 0.81 5.19
CA LEU A 34 4.11 2.01 5.72
C LEU A 34 3.49 2.46 7.04
N LEU A 35 2.17 2.51 7.15
CA LEU A 35 1.50 2.89 8.40
C LEU A 35 1.85 1.94 9.55
N GLY A 36 2.01 0.64 9.27
CA GLY A 36 2.50 -0.36 10.22
C GLY A 36 3.95 -0.10 10.65
N LEU A 37 4.86 0.06 9.68
CA LEU A 37 6.28 0.36 9.94
C LEU A 37 6.43 1.65 10.76
N LEU A 38 5.71 2.71 10.41
CA LEU A 38 5.74 3.98 11.12
C LEU A 38 5.21 3.85 12.55
N ALA A 39 4.14 3.05 12.75
CA ALA A 39 3.62 2.77 14.09
C ALA A 39 4.62 1.97 14.95
N ALA A 40 5.47 1.15 14.32
CA ALA A 40 6.55 0.41 14.98
C ALA A 40 7.81 1.25 15.25
N GLY A 41 7.88 2.51 14.81
CA GLY A 41 9.06 3.37 14.95
C GLY A 41 10.11 3.18 13.85
N GLU A 42 9.80 2.41 12.80
CA GLU A 42 10.73 2.04 11.72
C GLU A 42 10.78 3.07 10.58
N ALA A 43 10.54 4.35 10.88
CA ALA A 43 10.48 5.41 9.87
C ALA A 43 11.79 5.60 9.09
N ARG A 44 12.92 5.19 9.68
CA ARG A 44 14.26 5.33 9.09
C ARG A 44 14.76 4.05 8.42
N SER A 45 13.94 2.99 8.40
CA SER A 45 14.26 1.76 7.68
C SER A 45 14.35 2.00 6.17
N GLU A 46 15.17 1.22 5.48
CA GLU A 46 15.30 1.28 4.03
C GLU A 46 13.96 0.94 3.36
N GLU A 47 13.21 0.00 3.95
CA GLU A 47 11.90 -0.41 3.49
C GLU A 47 10.89 0.74 3.56
N ALA A 48 10.85 1.49 4.68
CA ALA A 48 9.97 2.64 4.80
C ALA A 48 10.32 3.74 3.79
N GLN A 49 11.60 4.01 3.57
CA GLN A 49 12.04 5.00 2.58
C GLN A 49 11.64 4.59 1.16
N ALA A 50 11.93 3.35 0.76
CA ALA A 50 11.57 2.85 -0.55
C ALA A 50 10.05 2.84 -0.79
N GLY A 51 9.24 2.54 0.23
CA GLY A 51 7.78 2.63 0.13
C GLY A 51 7.27 4.07 -0.03
N ILE A 52 7.91 5.04 0.64
CA ILE A 52 7.58 6.46 0.48
C ILE A 52 7.94 6.94 -0.92
N GLU A 53 9.12 6.56 -1.42
CA GLU A 53 9.54 6.87 -2.80
C GLU A 53 8.58 6.26 -3.83
N TYR A 54 8.15 5.01 -3.64
CA TYR A 54 7.12 4.38 -4.48
C TYR A 54 5.83 5.21 -4.52
N LEU A 55 5.33 5.68 -3.37
CA LEU A 55 4.13 6.52 -3.34
C LEU A 55 4.35 7.88 -4.01
N ILE A 56 5.49 8.53 -3.79
CA ILE A 56 5.78 9.82 -4.42
C ILE A 56 5.89 9.67 -5.95
N ALA A 57 6.61 8.65 -6.42
CA ALA A 57 6.80 8.38 -7.85
C ALA A 57 5.49 7.96 -8.55
N GLY A 58 4.60 7.27 -7.83
CA GLY A 58 3.31 6.82 -8.34
C GLY A 58 2.19 7.87 -8.32
N GLN A 59 2.43 9.05 -7.74
CA GLN A 59 1.42 10.12 -7.70
C GLN A 59 1.22 10.73 -9.09
N THR A 60 -0.03 10.81 -9.53
CA THR A 60 -0.38 11.42 -10.81
C THR A 60 -0.51 12.94 -10.70
N ALA A 61 -0.60 13.63 -11.85
CA ALA A 61 -0.63 15.10 -11.90
C ALA A 61 -1.84 15.74 -11.20
N ASP A 62 -2.94 15.00 -10.99
CA ASP A 62 -4.10 15.48 -10.24
C ASP A 62 -3.99 15.26 -8.72
N GLY A 63 -2.85 14.70 -8.27
CA GLY A 63 -2.58 14.41 -6.86
C GLY A 63 -3.12 13.06 -6.38
N THR A 64 -3.71 12.24 -7.26
CA THR A 64 -4.22 10.89 -6.93
C THR A 64 -3.26 9.78 -7.37
N TRP A 65 -3.58 8.52 -7.07
CA TRP A 65 -2.85 7.34 -7.56
C TRP A 65 -3.77 6.44 -8.39
N GLN A 66 -3.22 5.76 -9.40
CA GLN A 66 -3.93 4.69 -10.09
C GLN A 66 -3.87 3.41 -9.26
N GLU A 67 -4.97 2.66 -9.23
CA GLU A 67 -5.05 1.37 -8.55
C GLU A 67 -6.08 0.53 -9.26
N GLU A 68 -5.60 -0.40 -10.08
CA GLU A 68 -6.47 -1.32 -10.80
C GLU A 68 -6.91 -2.54 -9.99
N PRO A 69 -6.01 -3.15 -9.19
CA PRO A 69 -6.36 -4.29 -8.34
C PRO A 69 -7.43 -3.98 -7.29
N PHE A 70 -8.15 -5.03 -6.91
CA PHE A 70 -9.09 -5.00 -5.80
C PHE A 70 -8.32 -5.25 -4.51
N THR A 71 -8.40 -4.31 -3.57
CA THR A 71 -7.72 -4.41 -2.27
C THR A 71 -8.70 -4.57 -1.11
N GLY A 72 -10.01 -4.48 -1.37
CA GLY A 72 -11.06 -4.71 -0.39
C GLY A 72 -11.67 -6.11 -0.50
N THR A 73 -12.09 -6.67 0.62
CA THR A 73 -12.78 -7.96 0.67
C THR A 73 -14.17 -7.78 1.25
N GLY A 74 -15.19 -8.25 0.53
CA GLY A 74 -16.55 -8.35 1.06
C GLY A 74 -16.77 -9.73 1.68
N PHE A 75 -16.67 -10.77 0.86
CA PHE A 75 -16.70 -12.17 1.29
C PHE A 75 -15.50 -12.92 0.70
N PRO A 76 -14.57 -13.43 1.53
CA PRO A 76 -13.41 -14.18 1.05
C PRO A 76 -13.76 -15.24 0.01
N LYS A 77 -12.95 -15.35 -1.05
CA LYS A 77 -13.07 -16.33 -2.16
C LYS A 77 -14.22 -16.12 -3.14
N VAL A 78 -15.21 -15.30 -2.81
CA VAL A 78 -16.44 -15.19 -3.62
C VAL A 78 -16.84 -13.77 -3.97
N PHE A 79 -16.37 -12.76 -3.23
CA PHE A 79 -16.73 -11.36 -3.49
C PHE A 79 -15.69 -10.36 -2.96
N TYR A 80 -15.10 -9.60 -3.88
CA TYR A 80 -14.08 -8.59 -3.61
C TYR A 80 -14.57 -7.18 -3.97
N LEU A 81 -14.02 -6.17 -3.31
CA LEU A 81 -14.47 -4.78 -3.39
C LEU A 81 -13.37 -3.85 -3.86
N LYS A 82 -13.73 -2.93 -4.75
CA LYS A 82 -12.88 -1.78 -5.13
C LYS A 82 -13.35 -0.55 -4.39
N TYR A 83 -12.67 -0.21 -3.29
CA TYR A 83 -12.91 1.05 -2.60
C TYR A 83 -12.16 2.18 -3.30
N HIS A 84 -12.85 2.91 -4.20
CA HIS A 84 -12.22 3.91 -5.08
C HIS A 84 -11.39 5.00 -4.38
N LEU A 85 -11.65 5.28 -3.10
CA LEU A 85 -10.93 6.29 -2.33
C LEU A 85 -9.70 5.75 -1.62
N TYR A 86 -9.51 4.42 -1.52
CA TYR A 86 -8.37 3.81 -0.82
C TYR A 86 -7.04 4.26 -1.43
N ARG A 87 -6.97 4.24 -2.76
CA ARG A 87 -5.82 4.75 -3.54
C ARG A 87 -5.49 6.23 -3.31
N ILE A 88 -6.33 6.98 -2.59
CA ILE A 88 -6.12 8.42 -2.35
C ILE A 88 -5.78 8.66 -0.88
N TYR A 89 -6.70 8.30 0.03
CA TYR A 89 -6.55 8.73 1.41
C TYR A 89 -5.52 7.92 2.19
N PHE A 90 -5.28 6.64 1.84
CA PHE A 90 -4.24 5.85 2.52
C PHE A 90 -2.83 6.34 2.17
N PRO A 91 -2.45 6.53 0.89
CA PRO A 91 -1.19 7.17 0.53
C PRO A 91 -1.00 8.53 1.19
N LEU A 92 -2.02 9.39 1.15
CA LEU A 92 -1.95 10.71 1.78
C LEU A 92 -1.71 10.60 3.30
N MET A 93 -2.38 9.66 3.96
CA MET A 93 -2.18 9.41 5.39
C MET A 93 -0.77 8.91 5.70
N ALA A 94 -0.24 7.98 4.90
CA ALA A 94 1.11 7.44 5.08
C ALA A 94 2.17 8.54 4.89
N LEU A 95 2.11 9.28 3.78
CA LEU A 95 3.01 10.41 3.50
C LEU A 95 2.94 11.49 4.59
N GLY A 96 1.72 11.86 5.02
CA GLY A 96 1.53 12.86 6.05
C GLY A 96 2.05 12.44 7.43
N ARG A 97 1.98 11.15 7.77
CA ARG A 97 2.58 10.63 9.01
C ARG A 97 4.09 10.53 8.91
N TYR A 98 4.62 10.06 7.79
CA TYR A 98 6.05 10.00 7.54
C TYR A 98 6.70 11.39 7.68
N ALA A 99 6.13 12.40 7.03
CA ALA A 99 6.64 13.77 7.10
C ALA A 99 6.71 14.33 8.53
N LYS A 100 5.84 13.90 9.44
CA LYS A 100 5.83 14.34 10.85
C LYS A 100 6.92 13.68 11.71
N VAL A 101 7.39 12.50 11.34
CA VAL A 101 8.38 11.74 12.13
C VAL A 101 9.79 11.79 11.52
N SER A 102 9.89 12.22 10.26
CA SER A 102 11.14 12.36 9.51
C SER A 102 11.66 13.80 9.44
N GLY A 103 10.85 14.79 9.83
CA GLY A 103 11.27 16.18 10.05
C GLY A 103 11.72 16.40 11.49
#